data_AF-A0A2X3JGP8-F1
#
_entry.id   AF-A0A2X3JGP8-F1
#
_cell.length_a   1.000
_cell.length_b   1.000
_cell.length_c   1.000
_cell.angle_alpha   90.00
_cell.angle_beta   90.00
_cell.angle_gamma   90.00
#
_symmetry.space_group_name_H-M   'P 1'
#
loop_
_entity.id
_entity.type
_entity.pdbx_description
1 polymer ?
#
loop_
_entity_poly.entity_id
_entity_poly.type
_entity_poly.pdbx_seq_one_letter_code
_entity_poly.pdbx_strand_id
1 'polypeptide(L)'
;MASFGENALIWKVNVEGTLQFARRMSQVKGLQRFLHVGTAMSCVPDAGTLVTESMSSKPEEEHLVQYTWSKSTIERMMSEQFPQLPLVIARPSIVVGHSEQGCRPSSSIFWVFRMGADAREIHVLTG
;
A
#
# COMPACT_ATOMS: atom_id res chain seq x y z
N MET A 1 -5.23 -9.00 9.05
CA MET A 1 -6.37 -8.65 8.18
C MET A 1 -5.98 -7.43 7.36
N ALA A 2 -6.01 -7.53 6.03
CA ALA A 2 -5.90 -6.34 5.19
C ALA A 2 -7.17 -5.51 5.40
N SER A 3 -7.03 -4.29 5.91
CA SER A 3 -8.16 -3.45 6.30
C SER A 3 -8.85 -2.91 5.05
N PHE A 4 -9.79 -3.69 4.51
CA PHE A 4 -10.70 -3.25 3.43
C PHE A 4 -11.98 -2.58 3.98
N GLY A 5 -12.19 -2.62 5.29
CA GLY A 5 -13.30 -1.94 5.95
C GLY A 5 -12.98 -0.48 6.27
N GLU A 6 -14.03 0.31 6.46
CA GLU A 6 -13.90 1.65 7.05
C GLU A 6 -13.24 1.53 8.42
N ASN A 7 -12.11 2.22 8.56
CA ASN A 7 -11.39 2.29 9.82
C ASN A 7 -11.08 3.76 10.06
N ALA A 8 -11.79 4.35 11.04
CA ALA A 8 -11.67 5.75 11.41
C ALA A 8 -10.23 6.15 11.81
N LEU A 9 -9.36 5.19 12.15
CA LEU A 9 -7.97 5.44 12.50
C LEU A 9 -7.02 5.41 11.30
N ILE A 10 -7.45 4.98 10.10
CA ILE A 10 -6.59 4.91 8.91
C ILE A 10 -5.92 6.25 8.65
N TRP A 11 -6.69 7.35 8.68
CA TRP A 11 -6.14 8.66 8.40
C TRP A 11 -5.11 9.10 9.45
N LYS A 12 -5.50 8.97 10.73
CA LYS A 12 -4.66 9.32 11.87
C LYS A 12 -3.33 8.56 11.87
N VAL A 13 -3.35 7.28 11.50
CA VAL A 13 -2.14 6.44 11.47
C VAL A 13 -1.34 6.65 10.19
N ASN A 14 -1.97 6.45 9.03
CA ASN A 14 -1.26 6.41 7.75
C ASN A 14 -0.83 7.79 7.27
N VAL A 15 -1.59 8.84 7.58
CA VAL A 15 -1.29 10.20 7.14
C VAL A 15 -0.66 10.99 8.28
N GLU A 16 -1.40 11.27 9.35
CA GLU A 16 -0.94 12.20 10.38
C GLU A 16 0.30 11.69 11.12
N GLY A 17 0.25 10.44 11.60
CA GLY A 17 1.38 9.81 12.30
C GLY A 17 2.61 9.69 11.41
N THR A 18 2.44 9.23 10.17
CA THR A 18 3.54 9.14 9.20
C THR A 18 4.14 10.50 8.88
N LEU A 19 3.31 11.54 8.71
CA LEU A 19 3.79 12.90 8.39
C LEU A 19 4.61 13.47 9.54
N GLN A 20 4.17 13.27 10.77
CA GLN A 20 4.93 13.66 11.96
C GLN A 20 6.28 12.94 12.03
N PHE A 21 6.30 11.65 11.72
CA PHE A 21 7.54 10.88 11.67
C PHE A 21 8.48 11.37 10.56
N ALA A 22 7.97 11.59 9.35
CA ALA A 22 8.73 12.14 8.23
C ALA A 22 9.29 13.54 8.55
N ARG A 23 8.49 14.40 9.21
CA ARG A 23 8.93 15.72 9.70
C ARG A 23 10.11 15.60 10.67
N ARG A 24 10.06 14.65 11.60
CA ARG A 24 11.15 14.43 12.56
C ARG A 24 12.41 13.94 11.85
N MET A 25 12.25 13.05 10.87
CA MET A 25 13.37 12.46 10.14
C MET A 25 14.00 13.44 9.15
N SER A 26 13.25 14.38 8.58
CA SER A 26 13.79 15.43 7.69
C SER A 26 14.73 16.41 8.40
N GLN A 27 14.76 16.37 9.74
CA GLN A 27 15.65 17.17 10.59
C GLN A 27 16.87 16.38 11.10
N VAL A 28 16.97 15.08 10.82
CA VAL A 28 18.09 14.24 11.27
C VAL A 28 19.29 14.47 10.36
N LYS A 29 20.33 15.10 10.91
CA LYS A 29 21.61 15.26 10.20
C LYS A 29 22.23 13.89 9.92
N GLY A 30 22.67 13.68 8.68
CA GLY A 30 23.33 12.44 8.26
C GLY A 30 22.38 11.30 7.90
N LEU A 31 21.06 11.49 7.94
CA LEU A 31 20.11 10.50 7.43
C LEU A 31 20.40 10.21 5.95
N GLN A 32 20.60 8.93 5.61
CA GLN A 32 20.97 8.53 4.25
C GLN A 32 19.75 8.24 3.39
N ARG A 33 18.73 7.58 3.94
CA ARG A 33 17.48 7.22 3.25
C ARG A 33 16.33 7.15 4.23
N PHE A 34 15.15 7.55 3.78
CA PHE A 34 13.88 7.34 4.45
C PHE A 34 12.98 6.53 3.52
N LEU A 35 12.79 5.24 3.81
CA LEU A 35 11.97 4.34 3.02
C LEU A 35 10.52 4.38 3.49
N HIS A 36 9.62 4.90 2.65
CA HIS A 36 8.18 4.80 2.85
C HIS A 36 7.62 3.61 2.06
N VAL A 37 6.85 2.75 2.73
CA VAL A 37 6.14 1.64 2.10
C VAL A 37 4.71 2.05 1.79
N GLY A 38 4.47 2.34 0.52
CA GLY A 38 3.18 2.65 -0.08
C GLY A 38 2.46 1.40 -0.56
N THR A 39 1.76 1.52 -1.69
CA THR A 39 1.10 0.43 -2.40
C THR A 39 1.00 0.78 -3.88
N ALA A 40 1.11 -0.19 -4.79
CA ALA A 40 0.91 0.05 -6.22
C ALA A 40 -0.48 0.64 -6.52
N MET A 41 -1.48 0.39 -5.65
CA MET A 41 -2.82 0.94 -5.79
C MET A 41 -2.95 2.43 -5.42
N SER A 42 -1.87 3.10 -4.99
CA SER A 42 -1.89 4.54 -4.67
C SER A 42 -2.02 5.42 -5.92
N CYS A 43 -1.68 4.90 -7.10
CA CYS A 43 -1.85 5.61 -8.37
C CYS A 43 -3.16 5.29 -9.10
N VAL A 44 -4.05 4.48 -8.51
CA VAL A 44 -5.33 4.04 -9.09
C VAL A 44 -5.20 3.65 -10.57
N PRO A 45 -4.45 2.57 -10.88
CA PRO A 45 -4.24 2.18 -12.26
C PRO A 45 -5.53 1.66 -12.90
N ASP A 46 -5.71 1.97 -14.19
CA ASP A 46 -6.81 1.41 -14.99
C ASP A 46 -6.63 -0.09 -15.17
N ALA A 47 -7.73 -0.82 -15.25
CA ALA A 47 -7.71 -2.26 -15.47
C ALA A 47 -6.97 -2.62 -16.77
N GLY A 48 -6.04 -3.58 -16.69
CA GLY A 48 -5.24 -4.02 -17.83
C GLY A 48 -4.01 -3.14 -18.13
N THR A 49 -3.71 -2.14 -17.32
CA THR A 49 -2.52 -1.29 -17.48
C THR A 49 -1.36 -1.73 -16.61
N LEU A 50 -0.14 -1.41 -17.06
CA LEU A 50 1.08 -1.59 -16.27
C LEU A 50 1.30 -0.36 -15.38
N VAL A 51 1.64 -0.61 -14.11
CA VAL A 51 2.03 0.44 -13.18
C VAL A 51 3.50 0.79 -13.38
N THR A 52 3.81 2.07 -13.58
CA THR A 52 5.20 2.58 -13.66
C THR A 52 5.53 3.46 -12.46
N GLU A 53 6.82 3.62 -12.12
CA GLU A 53 7.21 4.47 -10.98
C GLU A 53 6.88 5.95 -11.18
N SER A 54 6.75 6.38 -12.44
CA SER A 54 6.39 7.75 -12.81
C SER A 54 4.90 8.08 -12.65
N MET A 55 4.03 7.08 -12.39
CA MET A 55 2.61 7.34 -12.21
C MET A 55 2.36 8.19 -10.96
N SER A 56 1.65 9.29 -11.15
CA SER A 56 1.34 10.27 -10.11
C SER A 56 0.10 9.88 -9.30
N SER A 57 -0.09 10.58 -8.18
CA SER A 57 -1.33 10.56 -7.39
C SER A 57 -2.54 10.90 -8.26
N LYS A 58 -3.65 10.21 -8.03
CA LYS A 58 -4.99 10.59 -8.50
C LYS A 58 -5.74 11.37 -7.42
N PRO A 59 -6.80 12.12 -7.77
CA PRO A 59 -7.66 12.80 -6.79
C PRO A 59 -8.49 11.79 -5.97
N GLU A 60 -9.01 12.22 -4.82
CA GLU A 60 -9.68 11.36 -3.84
C GLU A 60 -10.84 10.55 -4.44
N GLU A 61 -11.60 11.16 -5.34
CA GLU A 61 -12.81 10.58 -5.93
C GLU A 61 -12.53 9.34 -6.78
N GLU A 62 -11.29 9.17 -7.24
CA GLU A 62 -10.86 7.99 -7.99
C GLU A 62 -10.45 6.82 -7.05
N HIS A 63 -10.25 7.08 -5.75
CA HIS A 63 -9.87 6.06 -4.80
C HIS A 63 -11.07 5.29 -4.24
N LEU A 64 -11.16 4.01 -4.58
CA LEU A 64 -12.24 3.12 -4.12
C LEU A 64 -12.32 2.93 -2.60
N VAL A 65 -11.21 3.11 -1.88
CA VAL A 65 -11.14 2.91 -0.43
C VAL A 65 -10.22 3.94 0.23
N GLN A 66 -10.57 4.37 1.43
CA GLN A 66 -9.79 5.30 2.24
C GLN A 66 -8.34 4.86 2.47
N TYR A 67 -8.08 3.54 2.48
CA TYR A 67 -6.72 3.02 2.57
C TYR A 67 -5.82 3.49 1.42
N THR A 68 -6.24 3.34 0.16
CA THR A 68 -5.41 3.72 -1.01
C THR A 68 -5.25 5.23 -1.07
N TRP A 69 -6.30 5.97 -0.71
CA TRP A 69 -6.24 7.42 -0.61
C TRP A 69 -5.25 7.90 0.44
N SER A 70 -5.27 7.30 1.64
CA SER A 70 -4.33 7.64 2.71
C SER A 70 -2.86 7.43 2.30
N LYS A 71 -2.59 6.36 1.53
CA LYS A 71 -1.25 6.04 1.01
C LYS A 71 -0.81 7.00 -0.07
N SER A 72 -1.69 7.36 -1.00
CA SER A 72 -1.40 8.37 -2.03
C SER A 72 -1.14 9.75 -1.41
N THR A 73 -1.99 10.15 -0.47
CA THR A 73 -1.92 11.46 0.19
C THR A 73 -0.59 11.65 0.91
N ILE A 74 -0.15 10.67 1.71
CA ILE A 74 1.08 10.83 2.49
C ILE A 74 2.33 10.87 1.60
N GLU A 75 2.37 10.11 0.50
CA GLU A 75 3.45 10.16 -0.49
C GLU A 75 3.59 11.57 -1.06
N ARG A 76 2.46 12.19 -1.45
CA ARG A 76 2.42 13.58 -1.95
C ARG A 76 2.87 14.57 -0.87
N MET A 77 2.28 14.50 0.33
CA MET A 77 2.61 15.43 1.43
C MET A 77 4.08 15.36 1.85
N MET A 78 4.68 14.17 1.93
CA MET A 78 6.11 14.06 2.25
C MET A 78 6.98 14.69 1.16
N SER A 79 6.64 14.46 -0.11
CA SER A 79 7.39 15.01 -1.25
C SER A 79 7.29 16.54 -1.34
N GLU A 80 6.11 17.09 -1.08
CA GLU A 80 5.86 18.54 -1.11
C GLU A 80 6.41 19.27 0.12
N GLN A 81 6.23 18.72 1.32
CA GLN A 81 6.54 19.43 2.58
C GLN A 81 7.97 19.20 3.05
N PHE A 82 8.61 18.09 2.67
CA PHE A 82 9.96 17.74 3.10
C PHE A 82 10.88 17.41 1.90
N PRO A 83 11.09 18.35 0.96
CA PRO A 83 11.89 18.11 -0.25
C PRO A 83 13.36 17.73 0.04
N GLN A 84 13.86 18.03 1.23
CA GLN A 84 15.20 17.66 1.70
C GLN A 84 15.29 16.26 2.31
N LEU A 85 14.16 15.60 2.59
CA LEU A 85 14.14 14.25 3.11
C LEU A 85 14.67 13.31 2.01
N PRO A 86 15.65 12.42 2.29
CA PRO A 86 16.15 11.45 1.30
C PRO A 86 15.13 10.33 1.11
N LEU A 87 13.96 10.68 0.59
CA LEU A 87 12.77 9.86 0.50
C LEU A 87 12.91 8.82 -0.62
N VAL A 88 12.61 7.57 -0.29
CA VAL A 88 12.41 6.48 -1.24
C VAL A 88 11.02 5.91 -1.00
N ILE A 89 10.21 5.80 -2.05
CA ILE A 89 8.86 5.23 -1.97
C ILE A 89 8.89 3.85 -2.63
N ALA A 90 8.61 2.81 -1.85
CA ALA A 90 8.36 1.48 -2.37
C ALA A 90 6.85 1.25 -2.45
N ARG A 91 6.35 0.99 -3.66
CA ARG A 91 4.93 0.68 -3.93
C ARG A 91 4.77 -0.81 -4.25
N PRO A 92 4.81 -1.71 -3.25
CA PRO A 92 4.63 -3.13 -3.51
C PRO A 92 3.23 -3.42 -4.07
N SER A 93 3.14 -4.48 -4.87
CA SER A 93 1.88 -5.11 -5.23
C SER A 93 1.39 -6.01 -4.07
N ILE A 94 0.46 -6.92 -4.36
CA ILE A 94 -0.07 -7.84 -3.35
C ILE A 94 1.05 -8.74 -2.81
N VAL A 95 1.31 -8.64 -1.50
CA VAL A 95 2.23 -9.54 -0.79
C VAL A 95 1.44 -10.72 -0.22
N VAL A 96 1.71 -11.92 -0.73
CA VAL A 96 0.93 -13.12 -0.41
C VAL A 96 1.58 -14.01 0.65
N GLY A 97 2.89 -14.08 0.75
CA GLY A 97 3.55 -14.95 1.73
C GLY A 97 5.03 -15.10 1.45
N HIS A 98 5.69 -15.91 2.27
CA HIS A 98 7.09 -16.26 2.08
C HIS A 98 7.22 -17.34 1.00
N SER A 99 8.22 -17.23 0.13
CA SER A 99 8.48 -18.19 -0.96
C SER A 99 8.69 -19.61 -0.44
N GLU A 100 9.50 -19.78 0.62
CA GLU A 100 9.80 -21.09 1.23
C GLU A 100 8.84 -21.50 2.35
N GLN A 101 8.46 -20.58 3.25
CA GLN A 101 7.68 -20.88 4.44
C GLN A 101 6.16 -20.74 4.24
N GLY A 102 5.74 -20.32 3.04
CA GLY A 102 4.34 -20.04 2.72
C GLY A 102 3.76 -18.94 3.59
N CYS A 103 2.51 -19.12 4.01
CA CYS A 103 1.75 -18.12 4.77
C CYS A 103 1.80 -18.31 6.30
N ARG A 104 2.69 -19.17 6.79
CA ARG A 104 2.92 -19.36 8.24
C ARG A 104 3.31 -18.07 8.99
N PRO A 105 4.09 -17.13 8.42
CA PRO A 105 4.56 -15.95 9.16
C PRO A 105 3.47 -14.89 9.46
N SER A 106 2.33 -14.90 8.76
CA SER A 106 1.22 -13.96 8.99
C SER A 106 0.01 -14.37 8.15
N SER A 107 -1.21 -14.20 8.68
CA SER A 107 -2.44 -14.30 7.89
C SER A 107 -2.56 -13.08 6.96
N SER A 108 -1.92 -13.18 5.79
CA SER A 108 -1.99 -12.25 4.67
C SER A 108 -3.23 -12.52 3.81
N ILE A 109 -3.52 -11.62 2.85
CA ILE A 109 -4.59 -11.73 1.83
C ILE A 109 -4.58 -13.02 1.00
N PHE A 110 -3.61 -13.92 1.21
CA PHE A 110 -3.57 -15.26 0.65
C PHE A 110 -4.88 -16.06 0.80
N TRP A 111 -5.69 -15.80 1.84
CA TRP A 111 -6.99 -16.45 1.98
C TRP A 111 -7.89 -16.26 0.74
N VAL A 112 -7.81 -15.12 0.05
CA VAL A 112 -8.58 -14.86 -1.18
C VAL A 112 -8.18 -15.84 -2.28
N PHE A 113 -6.88 -16.12 -2.40
CA PHE A 113 -6.37 -17.07 -3.38
C PHE A 113 -6.78 -18.51 -3.04
N ARG A 114 -6.82 -18.88 -1.75
CA ARG A 114 -7.37 -20.18 -1.33
C ARG A 114 -8.84 -20.33 -1.70
N MET A 115 -9.66 -19.32 -1.41
CA MET A 115 -11.09 -19.35 -1.79
C MET A 115 -11.29 -19.52 -3.30
N GLY A 116 -10.45 -18.88 -4.12
CA GLY A 116 -10.50 -19.04 -5.58
C GLY A 116 -10.12 -20.44 -6.06
N ALA A 117 -9.17 -21.11 -5.39
CA ALA A 117 -8.81 -22.50 -5.68
C ALA A 117 -9.94 -23.45 -5.30
N ASP A 118 -10.49 -23.30 -4.09
CA ASP A 118 -11.60 -24.13 -3.59
C ASP A 118 -12.86 -23.99 -4.49
N ALA A 119 -13.18 -22.78 -4.94
CA ALA A 119 -14.30 -22.53 -5.85
C ALA A 119 -14.12 -23.20 -7.22
N ARG A 120 -12.89 -23.24 -7.75
CA ARG A 120 -12.59 -23.96 -9.00
C ARG A 120 -12.73 -25.47 -8.83
N GLU A 121 -12.34 -26.01 -7.69
CA GLU A 121 -12.46 -27.43 -7.38
C GLU A 121 -13.95 -27.85 -7.30
N ILE A 122 -14.79 -27.02 -6.66
CA ILE A 122 -16.25 -27.25 -6.63
C ILE A 122 -16.84 -27.29 -8.05
N HIS A 123 -16.48 -26.33 -8.92
CA HIS A 123 -16.98 -26.28 -10.29
C HIS A 123 -16.59 -27.51 -11.13
N VAL A 124 -15.44 -28.13 -10.87
CA VAL A 124 -14.99 -29.37 -11.56
C VAL A 124 -15.74 -30.60 -11.04
N LEU A 125 -16.15 -30.61 -9.77
CA LEU A 125 -16.88 -31.74 -9.16
C LEU A 125 -18.38 -31.70 -9.44
N THR A 126 -18.92 -30.57 -9.88
CA THR A 126 -20.34 -30.39 -10.24
C THR A 126 -20.58 -30.30 -11.76
N GLY A 127 -19.55 -30.55 -12.58
CA GLY A 127 -19.60 -30.53 -14.05
C GLY A 127 -19.66 -31.91 -14.67
#